data_AF-A0A843HFL5-F1
#
_entry.id   AF-A0A843HFL5-F1
#
_cell.length_a   1.000
_cell.length_b   1.000
_cell.length_c   1.000
_cell.angle_alpha   90.00
_cell.angle_beta   90.00
_cell.angle_gamma   90.00
#
_symmetry.space_group_name_H-M   'P 1'
#
loop_
_entity.id
_entity.type
_entity.pdbx_description
1 polymer ?
#
loop_
_entity_poly.entity_id
_entity_poly.type
_entity_poly.pdbx_seq_one_letter_code
_entity_poly.pdbx_strand_id
1 'polypeptide(L)'
;MAKKNAPAKATNGFKEFNYESENYTFSGRIYPDLAKTYGKVTSTPVSVTIDDLMSIKGCSLKQTDKNAWISFPEYKNKNGDYVSYVYIDKEQGAFDELAGHLESLL
;
A
#
# COMPACT_ATOMS: atom_id res chain seq x y z
N MET A 1 8.17 24.50 4.27
CA MET A 1 9.13 24.18 5.35
C MET A 1 9.16 22.67 5.50
N ALA A 2 10.27 22.02 5.15
CA ALA A 2 10.39 20.57 5.23
C ALA A 2 10.32 20.10 6.69
N LYS A 3 9.30 19.31 7.04
CA LYS A 3 9.30 18.58 8.31
C LYS A 3 10.32 17.45 8.16
N LYS A 4 11.41 17.58 8.92
CA LYS A 4 12.49 16.59 9.04
C LYS A 4 11.90 15.18 9.14
N ASN A 5 12.36 14.28 8.27
CA ASN A 5 12.11 12.85 8.36
C ASN A 5 12.47 12.37 9.77
N ALA A 6 11.45 12.12 10.58
CA ALA A 6 11.64 11.43 11.84
C ALA A 6 12.12 10.00 11.50
N PRO A 7 13.23 9.52 12.11
CA PRO A 7 13.66 8.14 11.89
C PRO A 7 12.53 7.20 12.32
N ALA A 8 12.22 6.22 11.47
CA ALA A 8 11.21 5.21 11.78
C ALA A 8 11.51 4.60 13.15
N LYS A 9 10.63 4.83 14.14
CA LYS A 9 10.66 4.07 15.39
C LYS A 9 10.31 2.64 15.03
N ALA A 10 11.20 1.70 15.32
CA ALA A 10 10.87 0.27 15.29
C ALA A 10 9.80 0.01 16.38
N THR A 11 8.54 0.13 16.00
CA THR A 11 7.40 -0.37 16.75
C THR A 11 7.09 -1.76 16.20
N ASN A 12 7.23 -2.78 17.04
CA ASN A 12 7.02 -4.21 16.73
C ASN A 12 6.09 -4.48 15.53
N GLY A 13 6.66 -4.87 14.39
CA GLY A 13 5.92 -5.46 13.26
C GLY A 13 5.55 -4.55 12.08
N PHE A 14 5.87 -3.25 12.07
CA PHE A 14 5.58 -2.37 10.92
C PHE A 14 6.59 -1.23 10.70
N LYS A 15 6.60 -0.70 9.47
CA LYS A 15 7.28 0.56 9.08
C LYS A 15 6.23 1.61 8.72
N GLU A 16 6.34 2.80 9.28
CA GLU A 16 5.48 3.94 8.90
C GLU A 16 6.03 4.60 7.63
N PHE A 17 5.15 5.09 6.76
CA PHE A 17 5.54 5.81 5.55
C PHE A 17 4.73 7.10 5.39
N ASN A 18 5.34 8.06 4.72
CA ASN A 18 4.70 9.23 4.14
C ASN A 18 5.28 9.42 2.74
N TYR A 19 4.42 9.55 1.74
CA TYR A 19 4.77 9.68 0.32
C TYR A 19 3.89 10.77 -0.30
N GLU A 20 4.46 11.61 -1.14
CA GLU A 20 3.75 12.69 -1.83
C GLU A 20 3.96 12.47 -3.32
N SER A 21 2.87 12.21 -4.05
CA SER A 21 2.85 12.23 -5.51
C SER A 21 2.45 13.63 -5.99
N GLU A 22 2.36 13.81 -7.31
CA GLU A 22 1.89 15.08 -7.89
C GLU A 22 0.51 15.50 -7.39
N ASN A 23 -0.39 14.54 -7.17
CA ASN A 23 -1.81 14.79 -6.91
C ASN A 23 -2.28 14.37 -5.51
N TYR A 24 -1.49 13.58 -4.77
CA TYR A 24 -1.90 13.03 -3.48
C TYR A 24 -0.78 12.98 -2.48
N THR A 25 -1.16 13.09 -1.21
CA THR A 25 -0.33 12.66 -0.09
C THR A 25 -0.83 11.32 0.42
N PHE A 26 0.09 10.38 0.58
CA PHE A 26 -0.15 9.06 1.14
C PHE A 26 0.60 8.93 2.45
N SER A 27 -0.07 8.47 3.49
CA SER A 27 0.57 8.10 4.75
C SER A 27 0.09 6.73 5.19
N GLY A 28 0.86 6.05 6.04
CA GLY A 28 0.42 4.74 6.49
C GLY A 28 1.47 3.85 7.10
N ARG A 29 1.18 2.55 7.03
CA ARG A 29 1.99 1.48 7.62
C ARG A 29 2.09 0.31 6.65
N ILE A 30 3.29 -0.21 6.45
CA ILE A 30 3.56 -1.51 5.83
C ILE A 30 4.00 -2.49 6.90
N TYR A 31 3.57 -3.76 6.81
CA TYR A 31 3.81 -4.79 7.82
C TYR A 31 4.67 -5.94 7.24
N PRO A 32 6.00 -5.76 7.10
CA PRO A 32 6.89 -6.73 6.43
C PRO A 32 6.84 -8.12 7.05
N ASP A 33 6.76 -8.20 8.38
CA ASP A 33 6.76 -9.46 9.14
C ASP A 33 5.50 -10.32 8.89
N LEU A 34 4.47 -9.72 8.29
CA LEU A 34 3.22 -10.39 7.93
C LEU A 34 3.14 -10.75 6.44
N ALA A 35 4.23 -10.57 5.69
CA ALA A 35 4.29 -10.91 4.28
C ALA A 35 4.03 -12.40 4.05
N LYS A 36 3.23 -12.71 3.03
CA LYS A 36 2.94 -14.10 2.61
C LYS A 36 3.20 -14.25 1.12
N THR A 37 3.88 -15.32 0.74
CA THR A 37 4.15 -15.64 -0.65
C THR A 37 3.21 -16.71 -1.17
N TYR A 38 2.56 -16.41 -2.30
CA TYR A 38 1.62 -17.27 -3.01
C TYR A 38 2.16 -17.50 -4.43
N GLY A 39 2.85 -18.62 -4.63
CA GLY A 39 3.58 -18.86 -5.87
C GLY A 39 4.68 -17.82 -6.07
N LYS A 40 4.58 -17.00 -7.12
CA LYS A 40 5.55 -15.94 -7.44
C LYS A 40 5.21 -14.57 -6.85
N VAL A 41 4.08 -14.45 -6.16
CA VAL A 41 3.60 -13.17 -5.64
C VAL A 41 3.80 -13.13 -4.13
N THR A 42 4.61 -12.19 -3.65
CA THR A 42 4.67 -11.84 -2.23
C THR A 42 3.63 -10.76 -1.94
N SER A 43 2.88 -10.93 -0.86
CA SER A 43 1.81 -10.04 -0.43
C SER A 43 2.12 -9.53 0.96
N THR A 44 2.46 -8.25 1.07
CA THR A 44 2.76 -7.58 2.34
C THR A 44 1.59 -6.69 2.73
N PRO A 45 0.97 -6.86 3.92
CA PRO A 45 -0.13 -6.00 4.33
C PRO A 45 0.27 -4.52 4.43
N VAL A 46 -0.64 -3.63 4.04
CA VAL A 46 -0.47 -2.18 4.08
C VAL A 46 -1.76 -1.52 4.56
N SER A 47 -1.66 -0.49 5.39
CA SER A 47 -2.73 0.50 5.57
C SER A 47 -2.32 1.80 4.90
N VAL A 48 -3.20 2.36 4.08
CA VAL A 48 -2.96 3.60 3.32
C VAL A 48 -3.97 4.65 3.75
N THR A 49 -3.51 5.87 4.02
CA THR A 49 -4.33 7.05 4.21
C THR A 49 -4.02 8.01 3.07
N ILE A 50 -5.05 8.58 2.45
CA ILE A 50 -4.96 9.51 1.32
C ILE A 50 -5.41 10.89 1.81
N ASP A 51 -4.55 11.90 1.62
CA ASP A 51 -4.76 13.32 1.97
C ASP A 51 -5.20 13.59 3.40
N ASP A 52 -4.86 12.69 4.33
CA ASP A 52 -5.39 12.68 5.69
C ASP A 52 -6.94 12.64 5.79
N LEU A 53 -7.62 12.35 4.67
CA LEU A 53 -9.09 12.33 4.55
C LEU A 53 -9.65 10.90 4.61
N MET A 54 -9.00 9.95 3.94
CA MET A 54 -9.50 8.59 3.81
C MET A 54 -8.44 7.57 4.21
N SER A 55 -8.73 6.75 5.22
CA SER A 55 -7.87 5.60 5.58
C SER A 55 -8.48 4.29 5.11
N ILE A 56 -7.73 3.56 4.29
CA ILE A 56 -8.07 2.26 3.75
C ILE A 56 -7.24 1.21 4.48
N LYS A 57 -7.93 0.27 5.14
CA LYS A 57 -7.32 -0.89 5.80
C LYS A 57 -7.50 -2.13 4.92
N GLY A 58 -6.57 -3.08 5.04
CA GLY A 58 -6.63 -4.33 4.28
C GLY A 58 -6.07 -4.22 2.86
N CYS A 59 -5.36 -3.14 2.53
CA CYS A 59 -4.54 -3.10 1.32
C CYS A 59 -3.37 -4.08 1.46
N SER A 60 -2.75 -4.42 0.33
CA SER A 60 -1.49 -5.12 0.31
C SER A 60 -0.59 -4.59 -0.80
N LEU A 61 0.71 -4.49 -0.50
CA LEU A 61 1.74 -4.42 -1.54
C LEU A 61 1.93 -5.83 -2.09
N LYS A 62 1.64 -6.01 -3.37
CA LYS A 62 1.87 -7.24 -4.11
C LYS A 62 3.13 -7.06 -4.93
N GLN A 63 4.04 -8.04 -4.85
CA GLN A 63 5.32 -8.00 -5.55
C GLN A 63 5.60 -9.31 -6.23
N THR A 64 6.14 -9.20 -7.44
CA THR A 64 6.82 -10.28 -8.18
C THR A 64 8.30 -9.92 -8.32
N ASP A 65 9.07 -10.73 -9.05
CA ASP A 65 10.44 -10.42 -9.43
C ASP A 65 10.59 -9.20 -10.35
N LYS A 66 9.48 -8.73 -10.94
CA LYS A 66 9.50 -7.68 -11.99
C LYS A 66 8.71 -6.43 -11.63
N ASN A 67 7.62 -6.60 -10.90
CA ASN A 67 6.63 -5.55 -10.69
C ASN A 67 6.13 -5.57 -9.24
N ALA A 68 5.84 -4.38 -8.73
CA ALA A 68 5.12 -4.13 -7.49
C ALA A 68 3.84 -3.34 -7.77
N TRP A 69 2.75 -3.62 -7.04
CA TRP A 69 1.51 -2.85 -7.13
C TRP A 69 0.72 -2.89 -5.82
N ILE A 70 -0.14 -1.89 -5.59
CA ILE A 70 -1.09 -1.89 -4.48
C ILE A 70 -2.34 -2.65 -4.89
N SER A 71 -2.72 -3.64 -4.10
CA SER A 71 -4.02 -4.31 -4.17
C SER A 71 -4.91 -3.81 -3.05
N PHE A 72 -6.10 -3.33 -3.40
CA PHE A 72 -7.13 -2.88 -2.47
C PHE A 72 -7.90 -4.06 -1.88
N PRO A 73 -8.56 -3.89 -0.73
CA PRO A 73 -9.41 -4.93 -0.17
C PRO A 73 -10.53 -5.28 -1.15
N GLU A 74 -10.83 -6.57 -1.26
CA GLU A 74 -11.80 -7.15 -2.19
C GLU A 74 -12.84 -7.98 -1.43
N TYR A 75 -14.02 -8.15 -2.03
CA TYR A 75 -15.04 -9.11 -1.60
C TYR A 75 -15.41 -10.06 -2.71
N LYS A 76 -15.83 -11.26 -2.32
CA LYS A 76 -16.40 -12.25 -3.24
C LYS A 76 -17.88 -11.94 -3.44
N ASN A 77 -18.26 -11.57 -4.67
CA ASN A 77 -19.64 -11.30 -5.02
C ASN A 77 -20.47 -12.60 -5.09
N LYS A 78 -21.79 -12.48 -5.30
CA LYS A 78 -22.71 -13.63 -5.40
C LYS A 78 -22.42 -14.59 -6.57
N ASN A 79 -21.70 -14.14 -7.58
CA ASN A 79 -21.28 -14.94 -8.73
C ASN A 79 -19.94 -15.65 -8.48
N GLY A 80 -19.25 -15.30 -7.40
CA GLY A 80 -17.96 -15.86 -7.02
C GLY A 80 -16.75 -15.02 -7.46
N ASP A 81 -16.95 -13.87 -8.11
CA ASP A 81 -15.88 -12.98 -8.54
C ASP A 81 -15.36 -12.13 -7.38
N TYR A 82 -14.07 -11.83 -7.37
CA TYR A 82 -13.49 -10.86 -6.44
C TYR A 82 -13.62 -9.45 -7.00
N VAL A 83 -14.14 -8.55 -6.18
CA VAL A 83 -14.50 -7.18 -6.55
C VAL A 83 -13.92 -6.23 -5.50
N SER A 84 -13.21 -5.19 -5.93
CA SER A 84 -12.63 -4.19 -5.02
C SER A 84 -13.69 -3.42 -4.25
N TYR A 85 -13.45 -3.14 -2.97
CA TYR A 85 -14.28 -2.21 -2.19
C TYR A 85 -14.02 -0.74 -2.55
N VAL A 86 -12.85 -0.46 -3.11
CA VAL A 86 -12.39 0.90 -3.43
C VAL A 86 -12.12 0.98 -4.92
N TYR A 87 -12.69 1.99 -5.56
CA TYR A 87 -12.47 2.32 -6.96
C TYR A 87 -11.91 3.73 -7.03
N ILE A 88 -10.78 3.88 -7.71
CA ILE A 88 -10.12 5.17 -7.90
C ILE A 88 -10.01 5.38 -9.41
N ASP A 89 -10.81 6.34 -9.91
CA ASP A 89 -11.20 6.41 -11.32
C ASP A 89 -10.06 6.88 -12.27
N LYS A 90 -9.08 7.66 -11.79
CA LYS A 90 -8.16 8.37 -12.72
C LYS A 90 -6.68 8.44 -12.38
N GLU A 91 -6.21 7.83 -11.30
CA GLU A 91 -4.86 8.11 -10.80
C GLU A 91 -4.09 6.83 -10.42
N GLN A 92 -4.17 5.81 -11.28
CA GLN A 92 -3.42 4.55 -11.14
C GLN A 92 -1.91 4.82 -10.98
N GLY A 93 -1.38 5.85 -11.67
CA GLY A 93 0.03 6.23 -11.61
C GLY A 93 0.49 6.61 -10.20
N ALA A 94 -0.32 7.33 -9.41
CA ALA A 94 0.02 7.67 -8.04
C ALA A 94 0.15 6.44 -7.13
N PHE A 95 -0.64 5.39 -7.39
CA PHE A 95 -0.54 4.13 -6.66
C PHE A 95 0.60 3.23 -7.15
N ASP A 96 0.96 3.31 -8.42
CA ASP A 96 2.14 2.63 -8.95
C ASP A 96 3.44 3.25 -8.39
N GLU A 97 3.50 4.58 -8.31
CA GLU A 97 4.57 5.30 -7.62
C GLU A 97 4.65 4.95 -6.14
N LEU A 98 3.50 4.95 -5.44
CA LEU A 98 3.43 4.52 -4.06
C LEU A 98 3.93 3.07 -3.90
N ALA A 99 3.56 2.16 -4.80
CA ALA A 99 4.03 0.78 -4.76
C ALA A 99 5.56 0.69 -4.86
N GLY A 100 6.17 1.45 -5.79
CA GLY A 100 7.62 1.54 -5.91
C GLY A 100 8.30 2.13 -4.67
N HIS A 101 7.69 3.15 -4.05
CA HIS A 101 8.15 3.68 -2.78
C HIS A 101 8.10 2.63 -1.66
N LEU A 102 6.97 1.93 -1.50
CA LEU A 102 6.81 0.91 -0.46
C LEU A 102 7.72 -0.30 -0.66
N GLU A 103 7.97 -0.69 -1.91
CA GLU A 103 8.95 -1.73 -2.23
C GLU A 103 10.36 -1.37 -1.75
N SER A 104 10.77 -0.11 -1.89
CA SER A 104 12.06 0.37 -1.37
C SER A 104 12.18 0.34 0.16
N LEU A 105 11.05 0.18 0.87
CA LEU A 105 11.01 0.06 2.32
C LEU A 105 11.08 -1.38 2.80
N LEU A 106 11.10 -2.40 1.94
CA LEU A 106 11.20 -3.81 2.33
C LEU A 106 12.65 -4.29 2.31
#